data_AF-A0A2G1LNN9-F1
#
_entry.id   AF-A0A2G1LNN9-F1
#
_cell.length_a   1.000
_cell.length_b   1.000
_cell.length_c   1.000
_cell.angle_alpha   90.00
_cell.angle_beta   90.00
_cell.angle_gamma   90.00
#
_symmetry.space_group_name_H-M   'P 1'
#
loop_
_entity.id
_entity.type
_entity.pdbx_description
1 polymer ?
#
loop_
_entity_poly.entity_id
_entity_poly.type
_entity_poly.pdbx_seq_one_letter_code
_entity_poly.pdbx_strand_id
1 'polypeptide(L)'
;MVRTVWERVRALGVIVSCVATISCGDGAVPTLDQIEIFAPGMEISVQQNGAGQYHQISERKTGHFDIGREGFVKLQTQTEPFRISDDSMSAKEVSNYIASGQRCEGHYATDQGGISLHWKGESVDQFYAVDYGCDGQRHAARNKVLHGILASMPVPHPEFLP
;
A
#
# COMPACT_ATOMS: atom_id res chain seq x y z
N MET A 1 -52.27 34.44 -34.74
CA MET A 1 -51.19 33.55 -34.25
C MET A 1 -49.98 34.44 -33.94
N VAL A 2 -49.63 34.56 -32.64
CA VAL A 2 -48.34 34.98 -32.02
C VAL A 2 -47.69 36.31 -32.50
N ARG A 3 -47.92 37.47 -31.84
CA ARG A 3 -47.16 38.11 -30.73
C ARG A 3 -45.62 38.12 -30.85
N THR A 4 -45.02 39.32 -30.89
CA THR A 4 -43.76 39.62 -30.16
C THR A 4 -43.67 41.11 -29.82
N VAL A 5 -43.42 41.38 -28.54
CA VAL A 5 -43.33 42.66 -27.84
C VAL A 5 -41.98 42.67 -27.07
N TRP A 6 -41.37 43.85 -26.96
CA TRP A 6 -40.33 44.34 -26.02
C TRP A 6 -38.95 43.66 -25.97
N GLU A 7 -37.83 44.39 -26.15
CA GLU A 7 -37.16 45.40 -25.29
C GLU A 7 -36.73 44.96 -23.87
N ARG A 8 -35.40 45.06 -23.69
CA ARG A 8 -34.62 45.47 -22.50
C ARG A 8 -34.80 44.74 -21.17
N VAL A 9 -33.77 43.99 -20.77
CA VAL A 9 -33.36 43.78 -19.37
C VAL A 9 -31.82 43.80 -19.34
N ARG A 10 -31.18 44.92 -19.00
CA ARG A 10 -30.66 45.31 -17.68
C ARG A 10 -29.72 44.28 -17.03
N ALA A 11 -28.49 44.75 -16.85
CA ALA A 11 -27.37 44.10 -16.19
C ALA A 11 -27.70 43.58 -14.78
N LEU A 12 -27.27 42.35 -14.50
CA LEU A 12 -27.02 41.83 -13.17
C LEU A 12 -25.60 41.25 -13.19
N GLY A 13 -24.69 41.97 -12.53
CA GLY A 13 -23.33 41.50 -12.29
C GLY A 13 -23.37 40.27 -11.40
N VAL A 14 -23.04 39.12 -11.97
CA VAL A 14 -22.72 37.92 -11.21
C VAL A 14 -21.22 37.97 -10.97
N ILE A 15 -20.81 38.37 -9.77
CA ILE A 15 -19.46 38.09 -9.28
C ILE A 15 -19.41 36.58 -9.07
N VAL A 16 -18.91 35.86 -10.08
CA VAL A 16 -18.52 34.47 -9.93
C VAL A 16 -17.27 34.49 -9.04
N SER A 17 -17.48 34.29 -7.74
CA SER A 17 -16.39 33.86 -6.85
C SER A 17 -15.94 32.49 -7.33
N CYS A 18 -14.93 32.48 -8.20
CA CYS A 18 -14.10 31.31 -8.43
C CYS A 18 -13.41 31.02 -7.10
N VAL A 19 -14.03 30.15 -6.29
CA VAL A 19 -13.33 29.43 -5.24
C VAL A 19 -12.29 28.60 -5.98
N ALA A 20 -11.07 29.13 -6.07
CA ALA A 20 -9.92 28.36 -6.49
C ALA A 20 -9.78 27.25 -5.45
N THR A 21 -10.28 26.06 -5.80
CA THR A 21 -9.89 24.84 -5.11
C THR A 21 -8.38 24.75 -5.30
N ILE A 22 -7.65 25.03 -4.23
CA ILE A 22 -6.23 24.74 -4.14
C ILE A 22 -6.17 23.22 -4.26
N SER A 23 -5.92 22.74 -5.48
CA SER A 23 -5.59 21.35 -5.72
C SER A 23 -4.29 21.12 -4.95
N CYS A 24 -4.40 20.52 -3.77
CA CYS A 24 -3.26 19.89 -3.12
C CYS A 24 -2.64 19.01 -4.20
N GLY A 25 -1.40 19.35 -4.60
CA GLY A 25 -0.75 18.69 -5.72
C GLY A 25 -0.87 17.19 -5.58
N ASP A 26 -1.46 16.55 -6.58
CA ASP A 26 -1.29 15.13 -6.82
C ASP A 26 0.22 14.92 -6.94
N GLY A 27 0.86 14.56 -5.82
CA GLY A 27 2.16 13.91 -5.88
C GLY A 27 1.91 12.64 -6.68
N ALA A 28 2.31 12.64 -7.95
CA ALA A 28 2.05 11.52 -8.84
C ALA A 28 2.52 10.23 -8.16
N VAL A 29 1.62 9.26 -8.03
CA VAL A 29 1.97 7.96 -7.47
C VAL A 29 3.12 7.40 -8.32
N PRO A 30 4.27 7.05 -7.71
CA PRO A 30 5.43 6.66 -8.48
C PRO A 30 5.15 5.38 -9.26
N THR A 31 5.81 5.24 -10.41
CA THR A 31 5.75 4.00 -11.18
C THR A 31 6.56 2.93 -10.46
N LEU A 32 5.91 1.82 -10.12
CA LEU A 32 6.55 0.66 -9.51
C LEU A 32 6.74 -0.44 -10.55
N ASP A 33 7.90 -1.09 -10.49
CA ASP A 33 8.24 -2.26 -11.29
C ASP A 33 7.82 -3.55 -10.59
N GLN A 34 7.88 -3.57 -9.26
CA GLN A 34 7.65 -4.76 -8.44
C GLN A 34 7.19 -4.40 -7.03
N ILE A 35 6.33 -5.25 -6.45
CA ILE A 35 6.01 -5.27 -5.02
C ILE A 35 6.37 -6.65 -4.47
N GLU A 36 7.15 -6.67 -3.40
CA GLU A 36 7.49 -7.87 -2.64
C GLU A 36 6.75 -7.84 -1.29
N ILE A 37 6.22 -8.98 -0.87
CA ILE A 37 5.53 -9.17 0.40
C ILE A 37 6.18 -10.34 1.12
N PHE A 38 6.58 -10.12 2.38
CA PHE A 38 7.12 -11.14 3.25
C PHE A 38 6.15 -11.34 4.41
N ALA A 39 5.76 -12.58 4.65
CA ALA A 39 4.93 -13.00 5.78
C ALA A 39 5.57 -14.25 6.41
N PRO A 40 5.13 -14.71 7.60
CA PRO A 40 5.78 -15.84 8.23
C PRO A 40 5.65 -17.10 7.35
N GLY A 41 6.81 -17.70 7.05
CA GLY A 41 6.92 -18.86 6.16
C GLY A 41 6.62 -18.57 4.68
N MET A 42 6.45 -17.32 4.26
CA MET A 42 6.00 -16.98 2.90
C MET A 42 6.67 -15.74 2.31
N GLU A 43 7.11 -15.88 1.07
CA GLU A 43 7.61 -14.78 0.23
C GLU A 43 6.75 -14.67 -1.01
N ILE A 44 6.37 -13.46 -1.41
CA ILE A 44 5.55 -13.18 -2.58
C ILE A 44 6.21 -12.05 -3.37
N SER A 45 6.28 -12.20 -4.68
CA SER A 45 6.71 -11.16 -5.60
C SER A 45 5.64 -10.95 -6.67
N VAL A 46 5.33 -9.69 -6.97
CA VAL A 46 4.38 -9.30 -8.02
C VAL A 46 5.05 -8.26 -8.91
N GLN A 47 5.12 -8.54 -10.21
CA GLN A 47 5.64 -7.63 -11.21
C GLN A 47 4.56 -6.68 -11.72
N GLN A 48 4.95 -5.55 -12.30
CA GLN A 48 4.06 -4.50 -12.80
C GLN A 48 2.97 -4.99 -13.78
N ASN A 49 3.25 -6.05 -14.55
CA ASN A 49 2.27 -6.64 -15.47
C ASN A 49 1.22 -7.52 -14.76
N GLY A 50 1.34 -7.75 -13.46
CA GLY A 50 0.47 -8.62 -12.66
C GLY A 50 0.97 -10.05 -12.48
N ALA A 51 2.04 -10.44 -13.18
CA ALA A 51 2.66 -11.75 -13.01
C ALA A 51 3.32 -11.83 -11.64
N GLY A 52 2.98 -12.88 -10.88
CA GLY A 52 3.50 -13.07 -9.54
C GLY A 52 4.00 -14.49 -9.29
N GLN A 53 4.83 -14.60 -8.27
CA GLN A 53 5.33 -15.87 -7.75
C GLN A 53 5.31 -15.86 -6.23
N TYR A 54 5.18 -17.02 -5.63
CA TYR A 54 5.31 -17.19 -4.19
C TYR A 54 6.24 -18.36 -3.85
N HIS A 55 6.82 -18.29 -2.66
CA HIS A 55 7.61 -19.34 -2.04
C HIS A 55 7.12 -19.56 -0.60
N GLN A 56 6.54 -20.73 -0.33
CA GLN A 56 6.25 -21.23 1.01
C GLN A 56 7.49 -21.98 1.52
N ILE A 57 8.21 -21.37 2.45
CA ILE A 57 9.55 -21.79 2.89
C ILE A 57 9.47 -23.14 3.61
N SER A 58 8.52 -23.27 4.54
CA SER A 58 8.28 -24.46 5.36
C SER A 58 7.93 -25.71 4.53
N GLU A 59 7.03 -25.55 3.56
CA GLU A 59 6.58 -26.61 2.65
C GLU A 59 7.53 -26.79 1.45
N ARG A 60 8.54 -25.92 1.31
CA ARG A 60 9.43 -25.85 0.13
C ARG A 60 8.66 -25.81 -1.19
N LYS A 61 7.55 -25.10 -1.18
CA LYS A 61 6.61 -25.05 -2.31
C LYS A 61 6.68 -23.69 -2.96
N THR A 62 6.86 -23.69 -4.27
CA THR A 62 6.80 -22.48 -5.09
C THR A 62 5.59 -22.55 -6.01
N GLY A 63 5.02 -21.40 -6.33
CA GLY A 63 3.96 -21.31 -7.33
C GLY A 63 3.96 -19.97 -8.05
N HIS A 64 3.22 -19.92 -9.14
CA HIS A 64 3.02 -18.73 -9.95
C HIS A 64 1.53 -18.38 -9.96
N PHE A 65 1.25 -17.10 -10.13
CA PHE A 65 -0.10 -16.58 -10.26
C PHE A 65 -0.09 -15.35 -11.16
N ASP A 66 -1.28 -14.91 -11.57
CA ASP A 66 -1.45 -13.69 -12.35
C ASP A 66 -2.69 -12.96 -11.84
N ILE A 67 -2.51 -11.71 -11.41
CA ILE A 67 -3.59 -10.80 -11.02
C ILE A 67 -3.91 -9.78 -12.12
N GLY A 68 -3.16 -9.82 -13.23
CA GLY A 68 -3.20 -8.85 -14.31
C GLY A 68 -2.72 -7.46 -13.90
N ARG A 69 -2.54 -6.60 -14.89
CA ARG A 69 -2.14 -5.21 -14.68
C ARG A 69 -3.10 -4.45 -13.76
N GLU A 70 -4.40 -4.67 -13.91
CA GLU A 70 -5.41 -4.05 -13.03
C GLU A 70 -5.28 -4.51 -11.58
N GLY A 71 -4.97 -5.79 -11.35
CA GLY A 71 -4.70 -6.32 -10.02
C GLY A 71 -3.43 -5.72 -9.41
N PHE A 72 -2.37 -5.53 -10.21
CA PHE A 72 -1.17 -4.82 -9.75
C PHE A 72 -1.47 -3.37 -9.34
N VAL A 73 -2.21 -2.62 -10.17
CA VAL A 73 -2.61 -1.25 -9.84
C VAL A 73 -3.44 -1.20 -8.55
N LYS A 74 -4.34 -2.16 -8.36
CA LYS A 74 -5.10 -2.29 -7.11
C LYS A 74 -4.20 -2.58 -5.92
N LEU A 75 -3.26 -3.52 -6.04
CA LEU A 75 -2.31 -3.85 -4.98
C LEU A 75 -1.44 -2.64 -4.61
N GLN A 76 -0.93 -1.92 -5.61
CA GLN A 76 -0.19 -0.67 -5.40
C GLN A 76 -1.05 0.35 -4.65
N THR A 77 -2.29 0.57 -5.08
CA THR A 77 -3.22 1.51 -4.43
C THR A 77 -3.50 1.13 -2.97
N GLN A 78 -3.69 -0.15 -2.69
CA GLN A 78 -3.95 -0.65 -1.34
C GLN A 78 -2.73 -0.56 -0.43
N THR A 79 -1.52 -0.66 -0.99
CA THR A 79 -0.27 -0.65 -0.21
C THR A 79 0.38 0.73 -0.10
N GLU A 80 -0.02 1.69 -0.96
CA GLU A 80 0.50 3.05 -0.99
C GLU A 80 0.49 3.78 0.36
N PRO A 81 -0.59 3.70 1.20
CA PRO A 81 -0.58 4.35 2.51
C PRO A 81 0.54 3.90 3.44
N PHE A 82 1.03 2.66 3.29
CA PHE A 82 2.16 2.16 4.09
C PHE A 82 3.50 2.64 3.54
N ARG A 83 3.61 2.80 2.21
CA ARG A 83 4.82 3.28 1.53
C ARG A 83 5.15 4.74 1.88
N ILE A 84 4.11 5.57 2.05
CA ILE A 84 4.26 6.99 2.40
C ILE A 84 4.18 7.25 3.91
N SER A 85 4.06 6.20 4.73
CA SER A 85 4.07 6.32 6.19
C SER A 85 5.44 6.78 6.68
N ASP A 86 5.47 7.52 7.80
CA ASP A 86 6.71 7.89 8.50
C ASP A 86 7.50 6.66 8.99
N ASP A 87 6.84 5.51 9.09
CA ASP A 87 7.46 4.22 9.46
C ASP A 87 8.13 3.51 8.26
N SER A 88 7.93 4.00 7.03
CA SER A 88 8.61 3.43 5.85
C SER A 88 10.04 3.93 5.78
N MET A 89 10.96 3.03 5.42
CA MET A 89 12.39 3.30 5.33
C MET A 89 12.90 2.98 3.93
N SER A 90 13.98 3.61 3.47
CA SER A 90 14.62 3.20 2.22
C SER A 90 15.32 1.84 2.38
N ALA A 91 15.48 1.10 1.30
CA ALA A 91 16.22 -0.18 1.32
C ALA A 91 17.64 -0.06 1.88
N LYS A 92 18.29 1.08 1.63
CA LYS A 92 19.62 1.40 2.18
C LYS A 92 19.61 1.47 3.71
N GLU A 93 18.52 1.90 4.32
CA GLU A 93 18.38 2.03 5.76
C GLU A 93 18.00 0.71 6.44
N VAL A 94 17.40 -0.23 5.71
CA VAL A 94 16.98 -1.54 6.25
C VAL A 94 18.13 -2.30 6.90
N SER A 95 19.32 -2.32 6.28
CA SER A 95 20.48 -3.01 6.88
C SER A 95 20.88 -2.41 8.23
N ASN A 96 20.82 -1.08 8.36
CA ASN A 96 21.11 -0.40 9.62
C ASN A 96 20.02 -0.65 10.65
N TYR A 97 18.75 -0.68 10.23
CA TYR A 97 17.63 -1.02 11.09
C TYR A 97 17.77 -2.44 11.65
N ILE A 98 18.05 -3.44 10.80
CA ILE A 98 18.32 -4.81 11.22
C ILE A 98 19.52 -4.87 12.17
N ALA A 99 20.61 -4.16 11.84
CA ALA A 99 21.82 -4.13 12.65
C ALA A 99 21.65 -3.42 13.99
N SER A 100 20.72 -2.47 14.09
CA SER A 100 20.41 -1.76 15.34
C SER A 100 19.94 -2.71 16.44
N GLY A 101 19.38 -3.87 16.05
CA GLY A 101 18.85 -4.85 16.98
C GLY A 101 17.70 -4.30 17.82
N GLN A 102 17.05 -3.22 17.37
CA GLN A 102 15.89 -2.64 18.04
C GLN A 102 14.82 -3.73 18.14
N ARG A 103 14.66 -4.24 19.35
CA ARG A 103 13.66 -5.25 19.70
C ARG A 103 12.57 -4.61 20.50
N CYS A 104 11.38 -5.15 20.37
CA CYS A 104 10.25 -4.70 21.15
C CYS A 104 10.45 -5.12 22.60
N GLU A 105 10.35 -4.16 23.50
CA GLU A 105 10.48 -4.37 24.94
C GLU A 105 9.09 -4.37 25.60
N GLY A 106 8.93 -5.18 26.66
CA GLY A 106 7.71 -5.22 27.47
C GLY A 106 6.76 -6.38 27.16
N HIS A 107 5.54 -6.32 27.72
CA HIS A 107 4.53 -7.40 27.64
C HIS A 107 3.99 -7.68 26.23
N TYR A 108 4.37 -6.87 25.25
CA TYR A 108 4.03 -7.01 23.84
C TYR A 108 5.15 -7.68 23.04
N ALA A 109 6.25 -8.11 23.66
CA ALA A 109 7.26 -8.91 22.96
C ALA A 109 6.79 -10.37 22.80
N THR A 110 5.85 -10.62 21.88
CA THR A 110 5.41 -11.96 21.50
C THR A 110 5.89 -12.28 20.08
N ASP A 111 6.23 -13.55 19.80
CA ASP A 111 6.57 -13.98 18.44
C ASP A 111 5.27 -14.31 17.68
N GLN A 112 4.54 -13.26 17.28
CA GLN A 112 3.30 -13.37 16.49
C GLN A 112 3.52 -13.16 15.00
N GLY A 113 4.78 -13.26 14.56
CA GLY A 113 5.18 -12.99 13.19
C GLY A 113 4.98 -11.53 12.78
N GLY A 114 5.02 -11.29 11.47
CA GLY A 114 4.93 -9.94 10.92
C GLY A 114 4.75 -9.97 9.41
N ILE A 115 4.33 -8.84 8.86
CA ILE A 115 4.25 -8.63 7.41
C ILE A 115 5.21 -7.51 7.03
N SER A 116 6.02 -7.74 6.00
CA SER A 116 6.85 -6.69 5.39
C SER A 116 6.46 -6.49 3.93
N LEU A 117 6.56 -5.25 3.48
CA LEU A 117 6.34 -4.81 2.12
C LEU A 117 7.62 -4.16 1.61
N HIS A 118 7.93 -4.40 0.34
CA HIS A 118 9.05 -3.76 -0.35
C HIS A 118 8.60 -3.34 -1.74
N TRP A 119 8.65 -2.04 -2.00
CA TRP A 119 8.27 -1.43 -3.28
C TRP A 119 9.53 -1.04 -4.05
N LYS A 120 9.60 -1.47 -5.31
CA LYS A 120 10.74 -1.25 -6.20
C LYS A 120 10.29 -0.58 -7.48
N GLY A 121 11.04 0.42 -7.92
CA GLY A 121 10.85 1.15 -9.17
C GLY A 121 12.06 2.03 -9.47
N GLU A 122 12.11 2.65 -10.65
CA GLU A 122 13.23 3.51 -11.06
C GLU A 122 13.59 4.62 -10.03
N SER A 123 12.57 5.16 -9.34
CA SER A 123 12.73 6.20 -8.31
C SER A 123 12.30 5.76 -6.91
N VAL A 124 11.98 4.47 -6.72
CA VAL A 124 11.43 3.94 -5.47
C VAL A 124 12.18 2.69 -5.05
N ASP A 125 12.69 2.71 -3.83
CA ASP A 125 13.30 1.54 -3.19
C ASP A 125 13.04 1.63 -1.67
N GLN A 126 11.84 1.22 -1.27
CA GLN A 126 11.30 1.46 0.07
C GLN A 126 10.78 0.18 0.70
N PHE A 127 11.00 0.06 2.00
CA PHE A 127 10.56 -1.02 2.84
C PHE A 127 9.63 -0.50 3.93
N TYR A 128 8.74 -1.38 4.35
CA TYR A 128 7.86 -1.19 5.49
C TYR A 128 7.69 -2.55 6.17
N ALA A 129 7.78 -2.60 7.48
CA ALA A 129 7.66 -3.85 8.24
C ALA A 129 6.80 -3.63 9.48
N VAL A 130 5.97 -4.63 9.81
CA VAL A 130 5.24 -4.68 11.07
C VAL A 130 5.56 -5.98 11.77
N ASP A 131 5.80 -5.90 13.07
CA ASP A 131 5.91 -7.05 13.97
C ASP A 131 4.65 -7.08 14.84
N TYR A 132 3.84 -8.13 14.71
CA TYR A 132 2.56 -8.21 15.39
C TYR A 132 2.65 -8.45 16.88
N GLY A 133 3.79 -8.93 17.38
CA GLY A 133 4.01 -8.90 18.82
C GLY A 133 3.96 -7.47 19.32
N CYS A 134 4.80 -6.64 18.71
CA CYS A 134 5.03 -5.25 19.12
C CYS A 134 3.83 -4.34 18.86
N ASP A 135 3.12 -4.60 17.76
CA ASP A 135 2.11 -3.71 17.21
C ASP A 135 0.68 -4.24 17.32
N GLY A 136 0.48 -5.42 17.91
CA GLY A 136 -0.78 -6.18 17.84
C GLY A 136 -2.00 -5.37 18.28
N GLN A 137 -1.98 -4.81 19.48
CA GLN A 137 -3.11 -4.04 20.02
C GLN A 137 -3.13 -2.58 19.57
N ARG A 138 -1.96 -1.92 19.56
CA ARG A 138 -1.84 -0.49 19.25
C ARG A 138 -2.26 -0.17 17.81
N HIS A 139 -1.99 -1.09 16.88
CA HIS A 139 -2.22 -0.88 15.45
C HIS A 139 -3.17 -1.93 14.85
N ALA A 140 -4.10 -2.48 15.64
CA ALA A 140 -5.01 -3.55 15.21
C ALA A 140 -5.78 -3.25 13.91
N ALA A 141 -6.27 -2.02 13.73
CA ALA A 141 -6.97 -1.61 12.51
C ALA A 141 -6.08 -1.67 11.26
N ARG A 142 -4.83 -1.19 11.38
CA ARG A 142 -3.80 -1.24 10.33
C ARG A 142 -3.44 -2.69 10.00
N ASN A 143 -3.23 -3.51 11.03
CA ASN A 143 -2.87 -4.92 10.88
C ASN A 143 -3.98 -5.70 10.16
N LYS A 144 -5.26 -5.41 10.48
CA LYS A 144 -6.42 -5.98 9.77
C LYS A 144 -6.43 -5.63 8.28
N VAL A 145 -6.00 -4.43 7.89
CA VAL A 145 -5.90 -4.04 6.47
C VAL A 145 -4.81 -4.86 5.78
N LEU A 146 -3.62 -5.00 6.39
CA LEU A 146 -2.52 -5.80 5.84
C LEU A 146 -2.93 -7.28 5.67
N HIS A 147 -3.61 -7.86 6.66
CA HIS A 147 -4.17 -9.21 6.56
C HIS A 147 -5.18 -9.31 5.40
N GLY A 148 -6.05 -8.32 5.25
CA GLY A 148 -7.03 -8.27 4.15
C GLY A 148 -6.39 -8.21 2.77
N ILE A 149 -5.29 -7.46 2.62
CA ILE A 149 -4.51 -7.42 1.37
C ILE A 149 -3.96 -8.81 1.07
N LEU A 150 -3.28 -9.42 2.04
CA LEU A 150 -2.64 -10.73 1.86
C LEU A 150 -3.67 -11.83 1.59
N ALA A 151 -4.81 -11.84 2.30
CA ALA A 151 -5.89 -12.79 2.09
C ALA A 151 -6.58 -12.65 0.72
N SER A 152 -6.44 -11.49 0.06
CA SER A 152 -6.98 -11.28 -1.30
C SER A 152 -6.07 -11.77 -2.42
N MET A 153 -4.82 -12.13 -2.08
CA MET A 153 -3.85 -12.62 -3.06
C MET A 153 -4.16 -14.07 -3.45
N PRO A 154 -3.97 -14.45 -4.73
CA PRO A 154 -4.16 -15.83 -5.19
C PRO A 154 -2.96 -16.72 -4.82
N VAL A 155 -2.64 -16.76 -3.55
CA VAL A 155 -1.54 -17.54 -2.95
C VAL A 155 -2.09 -18.35 -1.77
N PRO A 156 -1.40 -19.42 -1.34
CA PRO A 156 -1.75 -20.12 -0.12
C PRO A 156 -1.78 -19.19 1.09
N HIS A 157 -2.44 -19.60 2.18
CA HIS A 157 -2.39 -18.82 3.42
C HIS A 157 -0.99 -18.91 4.05
N PRO A 158 -0.40 -17.79 4.51
CA PRO A 158 0.86 -17.82 5.25
C PRO A 158 0.72 -18.59 6.56
N GLU A 159 1.85 -19.09 7.06
CA GLU A 159 1.84 -19.80 8.32
C GLU A 159 1.80 -18.80 9.49
N PHE A 160 1.21 -19.22 10.61
CA PHE A 160 1.34 -18.52 11.90
C PHE A 160 0.92 -17.04 11.93
N LEU A 161 0.10 -16.56 11.00
CA LEU A 161 -0.58 -15.27 11.13
C LEU A 161 -1.77 -15.37 12.10
N PRO A 162 -1.97 -14.36 12.99
CA PRO A 162 -3.08 -14.35 13.93
C PRO A 162 -4.46 -14.11 13.29
#